data_AF-A0AAD9D0J8-F1
#
_entry.id   AF-A0AAD9D0J8-F1
#
_cell.length_a   1.000
_cell.length_b   1.000
_cell.length_c   1.000
_cell.angle_alpha   90.00
_cell.angle_beta   90.00
_cell.angle_gamma   90.00
#
_symmetry.space_group_name_H-M   'P 1'
#
loop_
_entity.id
_entity.type
_entity.pdbx_description
1 polymer ?
#
loop_
_entity_poly.entity_id
_entity_poly.type
_entity_poly.pdbx_seq_one_letter_code
_entity_poly.pdbx_strand_id
1 'polypeptide(L)'
;MTRVMNPTPQVSLPTHSGPRQNIISSSLEEKHIDFFLNNLYAYLDDNFLPAAKHVHVLFHLATLPDQTRELQQSTPMSVLDRIATLYPPSVIGEYLPFPGQEDQRWDYECTGGPIEREARRRLNACRDDGVFELFWKCAASGKRERAALGRNGSGGTAGEHDDDEEDEDGGGRVRLVDENAWDLVQWVIRLWKRDQELYAENHPDLPGVSPLFLMQFRNVPRKQGDLQLSDLILPITVIRSVYLQSGDLLPSQTQSSVIRDILSLLLPLLSGSTPLFHPPSLPSSLFVLSRTLPLVHVAHFLSLLSEQLAPSATAHVMAIMLEDLGGVRLEKAEQRARSARTRNRSGEVDGHAADLDEKTKTWEAGLAPPTATYLLHGLLTLSPANGSRLNGDAGERDEVRRKMGWIKLQLIALVDELFPIAENEAWREVFALGEDWSERVRKTMDEGSWAGIEAAVNAVRDELGRGT
;
A
#
# COMPACT_ATOMS: atom_id res chain seq x y z
N MET A 1 -31.85 4.67 6.90
CA MET A 1 -31.77 4.38 8.35
C MET A 1 -30.43 4.88 8.86
N THR A 2 -30.45 5.96 9.62
CA THR A 2 -29.30 6.62 10.24
C THR A 2 -28.86 5.81 11.45
N ARG A 3 -27.85 4.94 11.30
CA ARG A 3 -27.20 4.30 12.45
C ARG A 3 -26.14 5.28 12.96
N VAL A 4 -26.54 6.04 13.96
CA VAL A 4 -25.64 6.82 14.82
C VAL A 4 -24.57 5.84 15.32
N MET A 5 -23.29 6.13 15.03
CA MET A 5 -22.18 5.46 15.68
C MET A 5 -22.35 5.67 17.18
N ASN A 6 -22.71 4.61 17.90
CA ASN A 6 -22.76 4.68 19.36
C ASN A 6 -21.34 4.90 19.87
N PRO A 7 -21.13 5.83 20.82
CA PRO A 7 -19.83 6.05 21.42
C PRO A 7 -19.40 4.78 22.16
N THR A 8 -18.16 4.37 21.92
CA THR A 8 -17.37 3.40 22.68
C THR A 8 -17.53 3.66 24.19
N PRO A 9 -17.47 2.61 25.05
CA PRO A 9 -17.57 2.78 26.50
C PRO A 9 -16.64 3.89 26.98
N GLN A 10 -17.20 4.84 27.74
CA GLN A 10 -16.48 5.96 28.33
C GLN A 10 -15.46 5.42 29.34
N VAL A 11 -14.26 5.12 28.86
CA VAL A 11 -13.05 5.16 29.69
C VAL A 11 -12.94 6.61 30.18
N SER A 12 -12.90 6.81 31.50
CA SER A 12 -12.69 8.12 32.09
C SER A 12 -11.43 8.75 31.47
N LEU A 13 -11.61 9.77 30.63
CA LEU A 13 -10.52 10.42 29.92
C LEU A 13 -9.52 11.00 30.93
N PRO A 14 -8.21 10.76 30.77
CA PRO A 14 -7.22 11.31 31.68
C PRO A 14 -7.25 12.84 31.66
N THR A 15 -7.07 13.45 32.82
CA THR A 15 -7.19 14.91 32.97
C THR A 15 -5.94 15.65 32.51
N HIS A 16 -6.11 16.74 31.76
CA HIS A 16 -5.03 17.68 31.47
C HIS A 16 -4.67 18.47 32.75
N SER A 17 -3.65 18.03 33.50
CA SER A 17 -3.19 18.78 34.67
C SER A 17 -2.34 19.98 34.23
N GLY A 18 -2.90 21.18 34.29
CA GLY A 18 -2.22 22.44 33.92
C GLY A 18 -0.81 22.62 34.52
N PRO A 19 -0.56 22.32 35.81
CA PRO A 19 0.78 22.49 36.40
C PRO A 19 1.85 21.61 35.75
N ARG A 20 1.57 20.33 35.50
CA ARG A 20 2.54 19.42 34.85
C ARG A 20 2.80 19.82 33.40
N GLN A 21 1.75 20.25 32.68
CA GLN A 21 1.91 20.71 31.30
C GLN A 21 2.78 21.96 31.20
N ASN A 22 2.68 22.89 32.16
CA ASN A 22 3.52 24.08 32.21
C ASN A 22 5.00 23.75 32.44
N ILE A 23 5.30 22.79 33.32
CA ILE A 23 6.68 22.33 33.57
C ILE A 23 7.30 21.72 32.31
N ILE A 24 6.51 20.93 31.56
CA ILE A 24 6.97 20.33 30.30
C ILE A 24 7.18 21.42 29.23
N SER A 25 6.25 22.38 29.15
CA SER A 25 6.30 23.47 28.17
C SER A 25 7.47 24.43 28.41
N SER A 26 7.79 24.76 29.66
CA SER A 26 8.88 25.70 29.98
C SER A 26 10.24 25.19 29.48
N SER A 27 10.48 23.88 29.50
CA SER A 27 11.71 23.29 28.94
C SER A 27 11.82 23.50 27.41
N LEU A 28 10.70 23.55 26.68
CA LEU A 28 10.69 23.81 25.24
C LEU A 28 10.96 25.29 24.92
N GLU A 29 10.45 26.20 25.74
CA GLU A 29 10.71 27.64 25.60
C GLU A 29 12.20 27.96 25.76
N GLU A 30 12.86 27.29 26.71
CA GLU A 30 14.29 27.42 26.98
C GLU A 30 15.18 26.57 26.03
N LYS A 31 14.60 25.85 25.07
CA LYS A 31 15.28 24.94 24.12
C LYS A 31 16.03 23.79 24.78
N HIS A 32 15.63 23.39 25.97
CA HIS A 32 16.19 22.27 26.72
C HIS A 32 15.46 20.97 26.34
N ILE A 33 15.77 20.44 25.15
CA ILE A 33 15.12 19.23 24.59
C ILE A 33 15.27 18.03 25.53
N ASP A 34 16.45 17.82 26.11
CA ASP A 34 16.73 16.72 27.05
C ASP A 34 15.81 16.77 28.26
N PHE A 35 15.65 17.96 28.85
CA PHE A 35 14.78 18.16 30.00
C PHE A 35 13.31 18.01 29.61
N PHE A 36 12.91 18.49 28.44
CA PHE A 36 11.57 18.27 27.91
C PHE A 36 11.25 16.77 27.80
N LEU A 37 12.13 15.99 27.16
CA LEU A 37 11.93 14.55 26.96
C LEU A 37 11.94 13.79 28.29
N ASN A 38 12.87 14.09 29.19
CA ASN A 38 12.94 13.45 30.50
C ASN A 38 11.73 13.80 31.39
N ASN A 39 11.32 15.07 31.42
CA ASN A 39 10.14 15.51 32.18
C ASN A 39 8.88 14.86 31.61
N LEU A 40 8.70 14.91 30.28
CA LEU A 40 7.55 14.28 29.64
C LEU A 40 7.53 12.78 29.92
N TYR A 41 8.65 12.07 29.75
CA TYR A 41 8.76 10.65 30.07
C TYR A 41 8.42 10.36 31.54
N ALA A 42 8.95 11.14 32.49
CA ALA A 42 8.74 10.95 33.91
C ALA A 42 7.28 11.18 34.34
N TYR A 43 6.61 12.16 33.76
CA TYR A 43 5.22 12.51 34.10
C TYR A 43 4.16 11.64 33.42
N LEU A 44 4.52 10.84 32.41
CA LEU A 44 3.60 9.92 31.75
C LEU A 44 3.18 8.79 32.71
N ASP A 45 1.92 8.84 33.12
CA ASP A 45 1.22 7.83 33.92
C ASP A 45 -0.23 7.70 33.42
N ASP A 46 -0.99 6.73 33.93
CA ASP A 46 -2.39 6.48 33.48
C ASP A 46 -3.34 7.67 33.69
N ASN A 47 -2.94 8.69 34.47
CA ASN A 47 -3.77 9.84 34.83
C ASN A 47 -3.34 11.14 34.13
N PHE A 48 -2.23 11.14 33.38
CA PHE A 48 -1.65 12.35 32.78
C PHE A 48 -1.52 12.26 31.26
N LEU A 49 -2.52 12.77 30.55
CA LEU A 49 -2.48 12.86 29.11
C LEU A 49 -1.66 14.08 28.65
N PRO A 50 -0.59 13.89 27.84
CA PRO A 50 0.20 15.00 27.33
C PRO A 50 -0.65 15.91 26.44
N ALA A 51 -0.30 17.20 26.42
CA ALA A 51 -0.92 18.13 25.48
C ALA A 51 -0.54 17.77 24.04
N ALA A 52 -1.44 18.01 23.09
CA ALA A 52 -1.23 17.71 21.67
C ALA A 52 0.10 18.27 21.15
N LYS A 53 0.38 19.54 21.50
CA LYS A 53 1.64 20.22 21.17
C LYS A 53 2.90 19.47 21.60
N HIS A 54 2.87 18.75 22.72
CA HIS A 54 4.04 17.97 23.17
C HIS A 54 4.25 16.74 22.28
N VAL A 55 3.16 16.05 21.91
CA VAL A 55 3.22 14.89 21.00
C VAL A 55 3.67 15.32 19.61
N HIS A 56 3.22 16.47 19.14
CA HIS A 56 3.64 17.09 17.89
C HIS A 56 5.12 17.44 17.85
N VAL A 57 5.66 17.95 18.95
CA VAL A 57 7.11 18.15 19.10
C VAL A 57 7.84 16.82 19.06
N LEU A 58 7.30 15.74 19.66
CA LEU A 58 7.92 14.41 19.54
C LEU A 58 7.97 13.93 18.08
N PHE A 59 6.90 14.08 17.29
CA PHE A 59 6.92 13.74 15.87
C PHE A 59 7.96 14.54 15.09
N HIS A 60 8.07 15.84 15.39
CA HIS A 60 9.08 16.69 14.78
C HIS A 60 10.51 16.22 15.13
N LEU A 61 10.79 15.99 16.41
CA LEU A 61 12.10 15.57 16.90
C LEU A 61 12.49 14.16 16.44
N ALA A 62 11.52 13.24 16.33
CA ALA A 62 11.75 11.87 15.85
C ALA A 62 12.34 11.83 14.43
N THR A 63 12.07 12.86 13.63
CA THR A 63 12.56 12.99 12.25
C THR A 63 13.80 13.88 12.13
N LEU A 64 14.41 14.29 13.26
CA LEU A 64 15.57 15.18 13.33
C LEU A 64 16.63 14.63 14.31
N PRO A 65 17.44 13.65 13.87
CA PRO A 65 18.39 12.96 14.74
C PRO A 65 19.49 13.90 15.25
N ASP A 66 19.89 14.90 14.47
CA ASP A 66 21.00 15.80 14.85
C ASP A 66 20.68 16.64 16.09
N GLN A 67 19.40 16.90 16.37
CA GLN A 67 18.96 17.62 17.57
C GLN A 67 18.82 16.71 18.80
N THR A 68 18.97 15.40 18.62
CA THR A 68 18.64 14.37 19.61
C THR A 68 19.79 13.37 19.85
N ARG A 69 20.88 13.46 19.08
CA ARG A 69 22.06 12.56 19.14
C ARG A 69 22.80 12.55 20.48
N GLU A 70 22.75 13.64 21.24
CA GLU A 70 23.46 13.76 22.54
C GLU A 70 22.60 13.32 23.73
N LEU A 71 21.36 12.90 23.51
CA LEU A 71 20.43 12.50 24.56
C LEU A 71 20.84 11.16 25.19
N GLN A 72 21.18 11.19 26.48
CA GLN A 72 21.66 10.01 27.20
C GLN A 72 20.55 9.13 27.82
N GLN A 73 19.32 9.63 27.96
CA GLN A 73 18.29 8.95 28.79
C GLN A 73 16.98 8.69 28.06
N SER A 74 16.33 9.72 27.53
CA SER A 74 15.02 9.60 26.85
C SER A 74 15.14 10.09 25.40
N THR A 75 14.76 9.25 24.44
CA THR A 75 14.66 9.62 23.02
C THR A 75 13.21 9.94 22.65
N PRO A 76 12.95 10.72 21.58
CA PRO A 76 11.58 10.98 21.13
C PRO A 76 10.77 9.69 20.91
N MET A 77 11.40 8.68 20.29
CA MET A 77 10.78 7.38 20.06
C MET A 77 10.45 6.64 21.36
N SER A 78 11.34 6.67 22.37
CA SER A 78 11.05 6.03 23.67
C SER A 78 9.85 6.66 24.39
N VAL A 79 9.66 7.97 24.25
CA VAL A 79 8.49 8.67 24.80
C VAL A 79 7.23 8.30 24.02
N LEU A 80 7.31 8.26 22.69
CA LEU A 80 6.20 7.84 21.83
C LEU A 80 5.79 6.37 22.09
N ASP A 81 6.74 5.45 22.27
CA ASP A 81 6.47 4.06 22.64
C ASP A 81 5.80 3.96 24.02
N ARG A 82 6.22 4.77 24.98
CA ARG A 82 5.58 4.83 26.31
C ARG A 82 4.15 5.38 26.22
N ILE A 83 3.92 6.44 25.45
CA ILE A 83 2.57 6.95 25.18
C ILE A 83 1.71 5.86 24.53
N ALA A 84 2.24 5.20 23.50
CA ALA A 84 1.57 4.07 22.84
C ALA A 84 1.21 2.97 23.82
N THR A 85 2.09 2.64 24.77
CA THR A 85 1.83 1.60 25.78
C THR A 85 0.72 1.98 26.75
N LEU A 86 0.75 3.21 27.28
CA LEU A 86 -0.17 3.68 28.32
C LEU A 86 -1.57 4.00 27.79
N TYR A 87 -1.69 4.49 26.56
CA TYR A 87 -2.95 4.99 26.02
C TYR A 87 -3.49 4.12 24.89
N PRO A 88 -4.83 3.99 24.78
CA PRO A 88 -5.43 3.31 23.65
C PRO A 88 -5.20 4.11 22.36
N PRO A 89 -5.12 3.45 21.20
CA PRO A 89 -4.90 4.11 19.91
C PRO A 89 -5.93 5.21 19.62
N SER A 90 -7.19 5.03 20.01
CA SER A 90 -8.25 6.03 19.80
C SER A 90 -7.95 7.39 20.44
N VAL A 91 -7.22 7.42 21.57
CA VAL A 91 -6.79 8.66 22.24
C VAL A 91 -5.58 9.26 21.54
N ILE A 92 -4.61 8.43 21.17
CA ILE A 92 -3.38 8.86 20.49
C ILE A 92 -3.70 9.38 19.08
N GLY A 93 -4.69 8.77 18.43
CA GLY A 93 -5.17 9.14 17.11
C GLY A 93 -5.60 10.60 17.02
N GLU A 94 -6.10 11.20 18.12
CA GLU A 94 -6.45 12.61 18.15
C GLU A 94 -5.25 13.56 17.91
N TYR A 95 -4.03 13.06 18.08
CA TYR A 95 -2.79 13.81 17.82
C TYR A 95 -2.23 13.59 16.42
N LEU A 96 -2.69 12.58 15.68
CA LEU A 96 -2.22 12.34 14.33
C LEU A 96 -2.78 13.39 13.36
N PRO A 97 -1.98 13.87 12.40
CA PRO A 97 -2.52 14.67 11.33
C PRO A 97 -3.35 13.80 10.37
N PHE A 98 -4.51 14.30 9.98
CA PHE A 98 -5.41 13.66 9.02
C PHE A 98 -5.65 14.61 7.83
N PRO A 99 -5.77 14.07 6.60
CA PRO A 99 -6.07 14.88 5.44
C PRO A 99 -7.48 15.49 5.52
N GLY A 100 -7.63 16.71 4.99
CA GLY A 100 -8.95 17.28 4.68
C GLY A 100 -9.82 17.74 5.87
N GLN A 101 -9.31 17.70 7.11
CA GLN A 101 -10.02 18.25 8.25
C GLN A 101 -9.81 19.78 8.35
N GLU A 102 -10.89 20.57 8.39
CA GLU A 102 -10.81 22.05 8.53
C GLU A 102 -10.55 22.48 9.98
N ASP A 103 -11.20 21.81 10.96
CA ASP A 103 -11.01 22.04 12.40
C ASP A 103 -10.04 21.02 12.99
N GLN A 104 -8.76 21.17 12.65
CA GLN A 104 -7.72 20.27 13.14
C GLN A 104 -7.49 20.55 14.63
N ARG A 105 -7.71 19.56 15.53
CA ARG A 105 -7.43 19.72 16.98
C ARG A 105 -5.96 20.04 17.29
N TRP A 106 -5.08 19.84 16.31
CA TRP A 106 -3.66 20.20 16.40
C TRP A 106 -3.35 21.63 15.94
N ASP A 107 -4.33 22.40 15.47
CA ASP A 107 -4.18 23.82 15.16
C ASP A 107 -4.37 24.68 16.43
N TYR A 108 -3.48 24.53 17.41
CA TYR A 108 -3.50 25.30 18.66
C TYR A 108 -2.89 26.70 18.48
N GLU A 109 -3.35 27.69 19.27
CA GLU A 109 -2.85 29.06 19.20
C GLU A 109 -1.34 29.16 19.48
N CYS A 110 -0.68 30.07 18.75
CA CYS A 110 0.77 30.19 18.65
C CYS A 110 1.37 30.93 19.86
N THR A 111 1.28 30.35 21.05
CA THR A 111 1.94 30.89 22.26
C THR A 111 3.28 30.22 22.55
N GLY A 112 3.79 29.41 21.61
CA GLY A 112 4.90 28.49 21.85
C GLY A 112 6.31 28.96 21.46
N GLY A 113 7.31 28.27 22.01
CA GLY A 113 8.74 28.45 21.74
C GLY A 113 9.13 28.17 20.27
N PRO A 114 10.39 28.43 19.86
CA PRO A 114 10.84 28.25 18.48
C PRO A 114 10.70 26.80 17.97
N ILE A 115 10.90 25.80 18.83
CA ILE A 115 10.76 24.38 18.47
C ILE A 115 9.29 24.03 18.21
N GLU A 116 8.37 24.47 19.07
CA GLU A 116 6.93 24.25 18.89
C GLU A 116 6.43 24.90 17.59
N ARG A 117 6.95 26.08 17.22
CA ARG A 117 6.64 26.73 15.93
C ARG A 117 7.15 25.93 14.74
N GLU A 118 8.31 25.29 14.85
CA GLU A 118 8.85 24.44 13.78
C GLU A 118 8.04 23.14 13.64
N ALA A 119 7.74 22.49 14.76
CA ALA A 119 6.88 21.31 14.81
C ALA A 119 5.52 21.59 14.17
N ARG A 120 4.89 22.71 14.51
CA ARG A 120 3.63 23.14 13.88
C ARG A 120 3.78 23.40 12.39
N ARG A 121 4.85 24.07 11.94
CA ARG A 121 5.07 24.29 10.51
C ARG A 121 5.16 22.97 9.75
N ARG A 122 5.83 21.97 10.33
CA ARG A 122 5.92 20.63 9.75
C ARG A 122 4.56 19.94 9.70
N LEU A 123 3.76 20.01 10.77
CA LEU A 123 2.41 19.44 10.80
C LEU A 123 1.44 20.16 9.87
N ASN A 124 1.57 21.48 9.70
CA ASN A 124 0.77 22.21 8.71
C ASN A 124 0.97 21.67 7.28
N ALA A 125 2.14 21.10 6.96
CA ALA A 125 2.37 20.44 5.67
C ALA A 125 1.56 19.14 5.53
N CYS A 126 1.23 18.48 6.63
CA CYS A 126 0.44 17.24 6.69
C CYS A 126 -1.04 17.42 6.35
N ARG A 127 -1.50 18.65 6.04
CA ARG A 127 -2.92 18.94 5.79
C ARG A 127 -3.51 18.15 4.61
N ASP A 128 -2.71 17.89 3.59
CA ASP A 128 -3.19 17.28 2.34
C ASP A 128 -2.94 15.77 2.27
N ASP A 129 -1.84 15.31 2.87
CA ASP A 129 -1.32 13.94 2.77
C ASP A 129 -1.25 13.23 4.14
N GLY A 130 -1.79 13.84 5.20
CA GLY A 130 -1.87 13.26 6.55
C GLY A 130 -0.50 12.98 7.15
N VAL A 131 -0.42 11.90 7.95
CA VAL A 131 0.82 11.51 8.64
C VAL A 131 1.95 11.15 7.68
N PHE A 132 1.62 10.73 6.45
CA PHE A 132 2.61 10.34 5.46
C PHE A 132 3.57 11.49 5.11
N GLU A 133 3.11 12.75 5.18
CA GLU A 133 3.97 13.91 4.93
C GLU A 133 5.15 14.00 5.93
N LEU A 134 5.00 13.46 7.14
CA LEU A 134 6.10 13.42 8.11
C LEU A 134 7.24 12.51 7.67
N PHE A 135 6.94 11.51 6.85
CA PHE A 135 7.88 10.48 6.43
C PHE A 135 8.79 10.94 5.30
N TRP A 136 8.35 11.89 4.49
CA TRP A 136 9.07 12.25 3.29
C TRP A 136 10.34 13.03 3.58
N LYS A 137 11.38 12.78 2.78
CA LYS A 137 12.58 13.60 2.76
C LYS A 137 12.19 15.02 2.38
N CYS A 138 12.21 15.91 3.38
CA CYS A 138 11.96 17.32 3.16
C CYS A 138 13.01 17.82 2.17
N ALA A 139 12.60 18.28 0.98
CA ALA A 139 13.49 18.95 0.05
C ALA A 139 14.05 20.18 0.78
N ALA A 140 15.27 20.06 1.31
CA ALA A 140 15.91 21.05 2.16
C ALA A 140 15.71 22.44 1.53
N SER A 141 14.85 23.24 2.15
CA SER A 141 14.55 24.63 1.85
C SER A 141 15.00 25.10 0.47
N GLY A 142 14.34 24.62 -0.58
CA GLY A 142 14.39 25.24 -1.90
C GLY A 142 13.63 26.56 -1.89
N LYS A 143 14.07 27.53 -1.07
CA LYS A 143 13.71 28.94 -1.22
C LYS A 143 14.33 29.46 -2.53
N ARG A 144 13.81 29.00 -3.68
CA ARG A 144 13.97 29.66 -4.98
C ARG A 144 13.17 29.09 -6.15
N GLU A 145 12.55 27.91 -6.06
CA GLU A 145 11.94 27.31 -7.25
C GLU A 145 10.40 27.38 -7.35
N ARG A 146 9.70 27.75 -6.27
CA ARG A 146 8.25 28.05 -6.34
C ARG A 146 7.91 29.46 -6.88
N ALA A 147 8.93 30.26 -7.24
CA ALA A 147 8.73 31.60 -7.81
C ALA A 147 8.76 31.63 -9.35
N ALA A 148 9.02 30.51 -10.03
CA ALA A 148 9.18 30.48 -11.48
C ALA A 148 7.99 29.86 -12.25
N LEU A 149 7.00 29.29 -11.56
CA LEU A 149 5.79 28.72 -12.20
C LEU A 149 4.55 29.21 -11.46
N GLY A 150 4.01 30.36 -11.88
CA GLY A 150 2.70 30.82 -11.42
C GLY A 150 2.60 32.32 -11.17
N ARG A 151 2.73 33.13 -12.22
CA ARG A 151 2.12 34.47 -12.20
C ARG A 151 1.73 34.91 -13.61
N ASN A 152 0.50 34.57 -13.96
CA ASN A 152 -0.45 35.22 -14.88
C ASN A 152 -1.67 34.26 -14.88
N GLY A 153 -2.86 34.53 -14.36
CA GLY A 153 -3.62 35.76 -14.24
C GLY A 153 -4.91 35.62 -15.06
N SER A 154 -6.07 35.63 -14.39
CA SER A 154 -7.46 35.60 -14.91
C SER A 154 -7.95 34.26 -15.49
N GLY A 155 -9.17 33.76 -15.34
CA GLY A 155 -10.42 34.28 -14.79
C GLY A 155 -11.59 33.67 -15.58
N GLY A 156 -12.57 33.04 -14.92
CA GLY A 156 -13.93 32.85 -15.45
C GLY A 156 -14.26 31.57 -16.26
N THR A 157 -15.34 30.92 -15.81
CA THR A 157 -16.38 30.18 -16.55
C THR A 157 -16.13 28.79 -17.16
N ALA A 158 -16.91 27.84 -16.63
CA ALA A 158 -17.77 26.85 -17.29
C ALA A 158 -17.13 25.80 -18.23
N GLY A 159 -17.15 24.56 -17.72
CA GLY A 159 -17.64 23.36 -18.40
C GLY A 159 -16.99 22.96 -19.72
N GLU A 160 -16.20 21.89 -19.68
CA GLU A 160 -16.33 20.79 -20.63
C GLU A 160 -15.64 19.54 -20.08
N HIS A 161 -16.20 18.42 -20.49
CA HIS A 161 -15.91 17.05 -20.10
C HIS A 161 -14.66 16.61 -20.86
N ASP A 162 -13.57 16.33 -20.16
CA ASP A 162 -12.41 15.64 -20.74
C ASP A 162 -12.15 14.38 -19.91
N ASP A 163 -12.18 13.25 -20.60
CA ASP A 163 -11.73 11.95 -20.13
C ASP A 163 -10.20 12.02 -19.98
N ASP A 164 -9.72 12.27 -18.77
CA ASP A 164 -8.28 12.26 -18.46
C ASP A 164 -7.76 10.81 -18.54
N GLU A 165 -7.18 10.49 -19.70
CA GLU A 165 -6.22 9.40 -19.84
C GLU A 165 -5.08 9.61 -18.82
N GLU A 166 -4.89 8.64 -17.93
CA GLU A 166 -3.79 8.58 -16.96
C GLU A 166 -2.43 8.47 -17.69
N ASP A 167 -1.94 9.59 -18.21
CA ASP A 167 -0.56 9.77 -18.67
C ASP A 167 0.37 9.88 -17.44
N GLU A 168 0.67 8.74 -16.80
CA GLU A 168 1.70 8.61 -15.75
C GLU A 168 3.13 8.41 -16.32
N ASP A 169 3.41 8.79 -17.57
CA ASP A 169 4.78 8.86 -18.11
C ASP A 169 5.28 10.32 -18.13
N GLY A 170 5.46 10.90 -16.94
CA GLY A 170 5.84 12.32 -16.83
C GLY A 170 6.49 12.73 -15.51
N GLY A 171 7.77 12.38 -15.29
CA GLY A 171 8.73 13.21 -14.54
C GLY A 171 8.38 13.67 -13.11
N GLY A 172 7.41 13.06 -12.43
CA GLY A 172 7.10 13.36 -11.04
C GLY A 172 8.29 13.03 -10.16
N ARG A 173 8.78 14.00 -9.35
CA ARG A 173 9.85 13.77 -8.38
C ARG A 173 9.44 12.59 -7.49
N VAL A 174 10.16 11.47 -7.60
CA VAL A 174 9.93 10.28 -6.78
C VAL A 174 10.06 10.69 -5.31
N ARG A 175 8.96 10.61 -4.56
CA ARG A 175 8.98 10.83 -3.11
C ARG A 175 9.64 9.63 -2.44
N LEU A 176 10.61 9.91 -1.57
CA LEU A 176 11.31 8.90 -0.79
C LEU A 176 11.12 9.18 0.70
N VAL A 177 10.96 8.12 1.49
CA VAL A 177 11.00 8.19 2.96
C VAL A 177 12.37 8.70 3.41
N ASP A 178 12.39 9.65 4.34
CA ASP A 178 13.62 10.13 4.97
C ASP A 178 14.28 9.01 5.77
N GLU A 179 15.61 8.89 5.73
CA GLU A 179 16.36 7.86 6.47
C GLU A 179 16.05 7.88 7.97
N ASN A 180 15.74 9.07 8.50
CA ASN A 180 15.44 9.26 9.92
C ASN A 180 13.97 9.05 10.27
N ALA A 181 13.10 8.88 9.28
CA ALA A 181 11.67 8.71 9.52
C ALA A 181 11.26 7.23 9.67
N TRP A 182 12.15 6.27 9.40
CA TRP A 182 11.80 4.84 9.42
C TRP A 182 11.28 4.34 10.78
N ASP A 183 11.85 4.82 11.89
CA ASP A 183 11.37 4.47 13.24
C ASP A 183 9.96 5.01 13.49
N LEU A 184 9.68 6.23 13.00
CA LEU A 184 8.36 6.83 13.08
C LEU A 184 7.35 6.10 12.19
N VAL A 185 7.74 5.69 10.97
CA VAL A 185 6.92 4.86 10.06
C VAL A 185 6.50 3.57 10.78
N GLN A 186 7.45 2.85 11.36
CA GLN A 186 7.16 1.62 12.10
C GLN A 186 6.28 1.86 13.32
N TRP A 187 6.51 2.95 14.06
CA TRP A 187 5.69 3.30 15.21
C TRP A 187 4.24 3.58 14.83
N VAL A 188 4.01 4.36 13.76
CA VAL A 188 2.66 4.66 13.26
C VAL A 188 1.96 3.37 12.77
N ILE A 189 2.67 2.51 12.05
CA ILE A 189 2.12 1.22 11.59
C ILE A 189 1.74 0.33 12.78
N ARG A 190 2.61 0.22 13.80
CA ARG A 190 2.30 -0.53 15.04
C ARG A 190 1.06 0.03 15.73
N LEU A 191 0.90 1.36 15.76
CA LEU A 191 -0.28 2.02 16.31
C LEU A 191 -1.55 1.64 15.55
N TRP A 192 -1.52 1.63 14.21
CA TRP A 192 -2.65 1.20 13.38
C TRP A 192 -2.98 -0.28 13.53
N LYS A 193 -1.98 -1.17 13.61
CA LYS A 193 -2.23 -2.59 13.83
C LYS A 193 -2.87 -2.84 15.20
N ARG A 194 -2.39 -2.17 16.25
CA ARG A 194 -3.03 -2.24 17.57
C ARG A 194 -4.45 -1.69 17.55
N ASP A 195 -4.70 -0.63 16.80
CA ASP A 195 -6.05 -0.08 16.59
C ASP A 195 -6.97 -1.08 15.88
N GLN A 196 -6.47 -1.77 14.85
CA GLN A 196 -7.18 -2.84 14.15
C GLN A 196 -7.54 -4.01 15.08
N GLU A 197 -6.59 -4.47 15.90
CA GLU A 197 -6.79 -5.55 16.88
C GLU A 197 -7.89 -5.18 17.88
N LEU A 198 -7.77 -4.01 18.52
CA LEU A 198 -8.75 -3.53 19.49
C LEU A 198 -10.12 -3.27 18.85
N TYR A 199 -10.16 -2.78 17.61
CA TYR A 199 -11.40 -2.57 16.90
C TYR A 199 -12.09 -3.91 16.57
N ALA A 200 -11.33 -4.91 16.11
CA ALA A 200 -11.85 -6.24 15.82
C ALA A 200 -12.38 -6.95 17.08
N GLU A 201 -11.71 -6.81 18.23
CA GLU A 201 -12.19 -7.34 19.51
C GLU A 201 -13.54 -6.73 19.94
N ASN A 202 -13.71 -5.43 19.72
CA ASN A 202 -14.94 -4.71 20.08
C ASN A 202 -16.06 -4.84 19.03
N HIS A 203 -15.72 -5.18 17.80
CA HIS A 203 -16.62 -5.27 16.66
C HIS A 203 -16.37 -6.53 15.81
N PRO A 204 -16.61 -7.74 16.35
CA PRO A 204 -16.29 -8.99 15.65
C PRO A 204 -17.09 -9.19 14.36
N ASP A 205 -18.23 -8.51 14.22
CA ASP A 205 -19.09 -8.58 13.03
C ASP A 205 -18.67 -7.60 11.92
N LEU A 206 -17.70 -6.72 12.16
CA LEU A 206 -17.23 -5.73 11.20
C LEU A 206 -15.91 -6.17 10.54
N PRO A 207 -15.60 -5.64 9.35
CA PRO A 207 -14.30 -5.86 8.73
C PRO A 207 -13.19 -5.51 9.72
N GLY A 208 -12.22 -6.41 9.91
CA GLY A 208 -11.07 -6.19 10.77
C GLY A 208 -10.14 -5.13 10.17
N VAL A 209 -10.54 -3.86 10.25
CA VAL A 209 -9.85 -2.70 9.68
C VAL A 209 -9.53 -1.72 10.79
N SER A 210 -8.43 -0.98 10.67
CA SER A 210 -8.09 0.11 11.59
C SER A 210 -8.85 1.39 11.21
N PRO A 211 -9.73 1.93 12.07
CA PRO A 211 -10.32 3.25 11.86
C PRO A 211 -9.27 4.35 11.70
N LEU A 212 -8.19 4.32 12.49
CA LEU A 212 -7.13 5.34 12.41
C LEU A 212 -6.38 5.32 11.08
N PHE A 213 -6.15 4.13 10.52
CA PHE A 213 -5.56 3.99 9.21
C PHE A 213 -6.52 4.50 8.11
N LEU A 214 -7.81 4.18 8.22
CA LEU A 214 -8.84 4.65 7.29
C LEU A 214 -8.96 6.19 7.27
N MET A 215 -8.74 6.85 8.41
CA MET A 215 -8.75 8.31 8.49
C MET A 215 -7.58 8.98 7.76
N GLN A 216 -6.58 8.22 7.29
CA GLN A 216 -5.46 8.77 6.50
C GLN A 216 -5.79 8.93 5.01
N PHE A 217 -6.96 8.45 4.56
CA PHE A 217 -7.43 8.68 3.20
C PHE A 217 -8.24 9.97 3.13
N ARG A 218 -8.15 10.71 2.02
CA ARG A 218 -8.77 12.05 1.89
C ARG A 218 -10.29 12.00 2.06
N ASN A 219 -10.90 10.92 1.62
CA ASN A 219 -12.32 10.65 1.81
C ASN A 219 -12.46 9.47 2.77
N VAL A 220 -12.95 9.73 3.98
CA VAL A 220 -13.29 8.64 4.91
C VAL A 220 -14.44 7.84 4.28
N PRO A 221 -14.22 6.56 3.94
CA PRO A 221 -15.20 5.80 3.18
C PRO A 221 -16.43 5.53 4.04
N ARG A 222 -17.62 5.72 3.46
CA ARG A 222 -18.92 5.47 4.09
C ARG A 222 -19.59 4.23 3.52
N LYS A 223 -19.19 3.80 2.32
CA LYS A 223 -19.74 2.68 1.56
C LYS A 223 -18.65 1.97 0.74
N GLN A 224 -19.02 0.81 0.20
CA GLN A 224 -18.20 0.07 -0.75
C GLN A 224 -17.89 0.91 -2.00
N GLY A 225 -16.62 0.91 -2.41
CA GLY A 225 -16.14 1.64 -3.58
C GLY A 225 -15.90 3.14 -3.35
N ASP A 226 -16.02 3.64 -2.13
CA ASP A 226 -15.77 5.06 -1.85
C ASP A 226 -14.28 5.42 -1.96
N LEU A 227 -13.37 4.46 -1.78
CA LEU A 227 -11.94 4.67 -1.94
C LEU A 227 -11.52 4.48 -3.40
N GLN A 228 -10.71 5.42 -3.90
CA GLN A 228 -10.20 5.45 -5.27
C GLN A 228 -8.77 4.93 -5.37
N LEU A 229 -8.30 4.70 -6.59
CA LEU A 229 -6.91 4.29 -6.85
C LEU A 229 -5.90 5.28 -6.25
N SER A 230 -6.20 6.58 -6.33
CA SER A 230 -5.35 7.65 -5.82
C SER A 230 -5.11 7.56 -4.31
N ASP A 231 -6.03 6.97 -3.55
CA ASP A 231 -5.90 6.84 -2.10
C ASP A 231 -4.82 5.80 -1.72
N LEU A 232 -4.46 4.88 -2.63
CA LEU A 232 -3.37 3.91 -2.42
C LEU A 232 -1.98 4.51 -2.68
N ILE A 233 -1.87 5.69 -3.29
CA ILE A 233 -0.59 6.25 -3.72
C ILE A 233 0.37 6.39 -2.54
N LEU A 234 -0.07 6.93 -1.40
CA LEU A 234 0.82 7.21 -0.26
C LEU A 234 1.35 5.91 0.41
N PRO A 235 0.50 4.94 0.81
CA PRO A 235 1.00 3.67 1.34
C PRO A 235 1.91 2.91 0.37
N ILE A 236 1.56 2.86 -0.92
CA ILE A 236 2.37 2.19 -1.94
C ILE A 236 3.69 2.92 -2.17
N THR A 237 3.73 4.25 -2.04
CA THR A 237 4.98 5.03 -2.12
C THR A 237 5.93 4.73 -0.96
N VAL A 238 5.42 4.41 0.24
CA VAL A 238 6.27 3.93 1.35
C VAL A 238 6.90 2.58 0.99
N ILE A 239 6.11 1.64 0.47
CA ILE A 239 6.62 0.33 0.00
C ILE A 239 7.65 0.53 -1.11
N ARG A 240 7.36 1.41 -2.09
CA ARG A 240 8.30 1.75 -3.17
C ARG A 240 9.61 2.32 -2.63
N SER A 241 9.54 3.18 -1.62
CA SER A 241 10.71 3.80 -1.00
C SER A 241 11.64 2.76 -0.37
N VAL A 242 11.09 1.71 0.24
CA VAL A 242 11.87 0.59 0.77
C VAL A 242 12.77 0.02 -0.34
N TYR A 243 12.16 -0.42 -1.44
CA TYR A 243 12.88 -1.06 -2.54
C TYR A 243 13.88 -0.11 -3.22
N LEU A 244 13.50 1.14 -3.46
CA LEU A 244 14.39 2.12 -4.08
C LEU A 244 15.62 2.41 -3.22
N GLN A 245 15.48 2.42 -1.90
CA GLN A 245 16.61 2.62 -0.98
C GLN A 245 17.50 1.38 -0.83
N SER A 246 16.95 0.19 -1.06
CA SER A 246 17.74 -1.06 -1.07
C SER A 246 18.64 -1.19 -2.30
N GLY A 247 18.42 -0.40 -3.35
CA GLY A 247 19.21 -0.47 -4.59
C GLY A 247 19.10 -1.85 -5.24
N ASP A 248 20.22 -2.46 -5.63
CA ASP A 248 20.21 -3.82 -6.20
C ASP A 248 20.08 -4.93 -5.15
N LEU A 249 20.14 -4.59 -3.86
CA LEU A 249 20.02 -5.53 -2.75
C LEU A 249 18.56 -5.75 -2.36
N LEU A 250 18.30 -6.86 -1.68
CA LEU A 250 17.00 -7.09 -1.05
C LEU A 250 16.82 -6.18 0.18
N PRO A 251 15.59 -5.77 0.48
CA PRO A 251 15.29 -5.04 1.71
C PRO A 251 15.75 -5.80 2.95
N SER A 252 16.18 -5.06 3.98
CA SER A 252 16.51 -5.66 5.27
C SER A 252 15.28 -6.33 5.89
N GLN A 253 15.48 -7.17 6.92
CA GLN A 253 14.37 -7.81 7.63
C GLN A 253 13.37 -6.78 8.18
N THR A 254 13.89 -5.70 8.77
CA THR A 254 13.12 -4.58 9.31
C THR A 254 12.34 -3.82 8.22
N GLN A 255 12.94 -3.65 7.05
CA GLN A 255 12.25 -3.03 5.91
C GLN A 255 11.18 -3.94 5.32
N SER A 256 11.45 -5.24 5.27
CA SER A 256 10.50 -6.26 4.82
C SER A 256 9.29 -6.36 5.76
N SER A 257 9.49 -6.21 7.08
CA SER A 257 8.37 -6.16 8.03
C SER A 257 7.50 -4.93 7.83
N VAL A 258 8.06 -3.77 7.48
CA VAL A 258 7.26 -2.58 7.10
C VAL A 258 6.37 -2.87 5.90
N ILE A 259 6.91 -3.49 4.85
CA ILE A 259 6.11 -3.88 3.67
C ILE A 259 4.99 -4.83 4.09
N ARG A 260 5.32 -5.88 4.84
CA ARG A 260 4.36 -6.87 5.31
C ARG A 260 3.25 -6.23 6.13
N ASP A 261 3.60 -5.33 7.04
CA ASP A 261 2.65 -4.68 7.92
C ASP A 261 1.73 -3.70 7.17
N ILE A 262 2.26 -2.92 6.21
CA ILE A 262 1.43 -2.06 5.36
C ILE A 262 0.46 -2.89 4.53
N LEU A 263 0.94 -3.99 3.92
CA LEU A 263 0.07 -4.91 3.19
C LEU A 263 -1.03 -5.48 4.11
N SER A 264 -0.69 -5.87 5.33
CA SER A 264 -1.67 -6.42 6.29
C SER A 264 -2.77 -5.42 6.68
N LEU A 265 -2.48 -4.11 6.61
CA LEU A 265 -3.45 -3.04 6.83
C LEU A 265 -4.29 -2.75 5.58
N LEU A 266 -3.70 -2.86 4.39
CA LEU A 266 -4.36 -2.59 3.11
C LEU A 266 -5.28 -3.73 2.65
N LEU A 267 -4.82 -4.98 2.74
CA LEU A 267 -5.52 -6.15 2.20
C LEU A 267 -6.95 -6.32 2.76
N PRO A 268 -7.21 -6.13 4.07
CA PRO A 268 -8.58 -6.21 4.61
C PRO A 268 -9.54 -5.16 4.04
N LEU A 269 -9.04 -4.00 3.60
CA LEU A 269 -9.84 -2.96 2.94
C LEU A 269 -10.38 -3.41 1.57
N LEU A 270 -9.81 -4.50 1.05
CA LEU A 270 -9.95 -4.97 -0.31
C LEU A 270 -10.65 -6.33 -0.37
N SER A 271 -10.44 -7.19 0.63
CA SER A 271 -10.92 -8.57 0.65
C SER A 271 -12.16 -8.84 1.49
N GLY A 272 -12.75 -7.82 2.12
CA GLY A 272 -13.97 -7.95 2.92
C GLY A 272 -15.25 -8.25 2.10
N SER A 273 -16.32 -8.65 2.78
CA SER A 273 -17.65 -8.85 2.18
C SER A 273 -18.23 -7.56 1.55
N THR A 274 -17.78 -6.41 2.05
CA THR A 274 -18.04 -5.07 1.48
C THR A 274 -16.69 -4.34 1.32
N PRO A 275 -15.95 -4.57 0.22
CA PRO A 275 -14.65 -3.94 0.03
C PRO A 275 -14.79 -2.41 -0.07
N LEU A 276 -13.90 -1.66 0.55
CA LEU A 276 -13.98 -0.19 0.58
C LEU A 276 -13.42 0.46 -0.68
N PHE A 277 -12.48 -0.20 -1.35
CA PHE A 277 -12.05 0.17 -2.69
C PHE A 277 -12.88 -0.50 -3.78
N HIS A 278 -12.82 0.07 -4.97
CA HIS A 278 -13.19 -0.66 -6.17
C HIS A 278 -12.24 -1.87 -6.38
N PRO A 279 -12.77 -3.06 -6.71
CA PRO A 279 -11.95 -4.26 -6.93
C PRO A 279 -10.75 -4.10 -7.90
N PRO A 280 -10.81 -3.34 -9.00
CA PRO A 280 -9.62 -3.17 -9.86
C PRO A 280 -8.52 -2.26 -9.28
N SER A 281 -8.77 -1.54 -8.18
CA SER A 281 -7.86 -0.52 -7.67
C SER A 281 -6.53 -1.10 -7.15
N LEU A 282 -6.57 -2.14 -6.29
CA LEU A 282 -5.32 -2.69 -5.75
C LEU A 282 -4.44 -3.36 -6.83
N PRO A 283 -4.94 -4.27 -7.68
CA PRO A 283 -4.07 -4.88 -8.69
C PRO A 283 -3.41 -3.84 -9.59
N SER A 284 -4.11 -2.73 -9.87
CA SER A 284 -3.55 -1.60 -10.63
C SER A 284 -2.45 -0.86 -9.85
N SER A 285 -2.64 -0.56 -8.57
CA SER A 285 -1.60 0.10 -7.76
C SER A 285 -0.38 -0.80 -7.48
N LEU A 286 -0.60 -2.09 -7.18
CA LEU A 286 0.48 -3.07 -7.00
C LEU A 286 1.24 -3.31 -8.30
N PHE A 287 0.53 -3.25 -9.42
CA PHE A 287 1.14 -3.28 -10.73
C PHE A 287 2.08 -2.06 -10.94
N VAL A 288 1.61 -0.83 -10.70
CA VAL A 288 2.42 0.39 -10.88
C VAL A 288 3.73 0.29 -10.09
N LEU A 289 3.64 -0.24 -8.86
CA LEU A 289 4.82 -0.56 -8.07
C LEU A 289 5.75 -1.53 -8.82
N SER A 290 5.25 -2.70 -9.22
CA SER A 290 6.03 -3.77 -9.85
C SER A 290 6.68 -3.40 -11.19
N ARG A 291 6.06 -2.52 -11.99
CA ARG A 291 6.62 -2.06 -13.28
C ARG A 291 7.97 -1.37 -13.07
N THR A 292 8.07 -0.57 -12.03
CA THR A 292 9.24 0.26 -11.75
C THR A 292 10.37 -0.45 -11.01
N LEU A 293 10.12 -1.66 -10.50
CA LEU A 293 11.07 -2.42 -9.68
C LEU A 293 11.85 -3.45 -10.50
N PRO A 294 13.14 -3.72 -10.23
CA PRO A 294 13.87 -4.82 -10.87
C PRO A 294 13.28 -6.18 -10.49
N LEU A 295 13.53 -7.22 -11.30
CA LEU A 295 13.00 -8.57 -11.10
C LEU A 295 13.25 -9.10 -9.69
N VAL A 296 14.44 -8.88 -9.12
CA VAL A 296 14.76 -9.34 -7.76
C VAL A 296 13.80 -8.78 -6.70
N HIS A 297 13.40 -7.51 -6.86
CA HIS A 297 12.44 -6.86 -5.96
C HIS A 297 11.01 -7.29 -6.25
N VAL A 298 10.65 -7.48 -7.51
CA VAL A 298 9.34 -8.03 -7.89
C VAL A 298 9.15 -9.42 -7.30
N ALA A 299 10.17 -10.27 -7.38
CA ALA A 299 10.16 -11.61 -6.82
C ALA A 299 9.98 -11.58 -5.29
N HIS A 300 10.75 -10.73 -4.60
CA HIS A 300 10.61 -10.53 -3.16
C HIS A 300 9.22 -10.00 -2.78
N PHE A 301 8.71 -9.00 -3.51
CA PHE A 301 7.39 -8.42 -3.27
C PHE A 301 6.28 -9.46 -3.40
N LEU A 302 6.30 -10.26 -4.48
CA LEU A 302 5.30 -11.30 -4.70
C LEU A 302 5.39 -12.41 -3.65
N SER A 303 6.59 -12.72 -3.14
CA SER A 303 6.75 -13.64 -2.02
C SER A 303 6.12 -13.10 -0.72
N LEU A 304 6.26 -11.80 -0.43
CA LEU A 304 5.61 -11.19 0.74
C LEU A 304 4.09 -11.08 0.59
N LEU A 305 3.62 -10.92 -0.65
CA LEU A 305 2.21 -10.85 -0.98
C LEU A 305 1.54 -12.23 -0.85
N SER A 306 2.20 -13.30 -1.30
CA SER A 306 1.68 -14.67 -1.23
C SER A 306 1.58 -15.21 0.20
N GLU A 307 2.38 -14.69 1.14
CA GLU A 307 2.26 -15.00 2.57
C GLU A 307 0.96 -14.45 3.18
N GLN A 308 0.35 -13.43 2.57
CA GLN A 308 -0.80 -12.70 3.13
C GLN A 308 -2.08 -12.87 2.32
N LEU A 309 -1.97 -13.33 1.07
CA LEU A 309 -3.10 -13.58 0.18
C LEU A 309 -3.29 -15.07 -0.04
N ALA A 310 -4.54 -15.48 -0.24
CA ALA A 310 -4.84 -16.80 -0.74
C ALA A 310 -4.12 -17.04 -2.09
N PRO A 311 -3.70 -18.28 -2.40
CA PRO A 311 -3.06 -18.62 -3.67
C PRO A 311 -3.85 -18.13 -4.89
N SER A 312 -5.18 -18.20 -4.85
CA SER A 312 -6.06 -17.70 -5.92
C SER A 312 -5.92 -16.20 -6.19
N ALA A 313 -5.90 -15.40 -5.14
CA ALA A 313 -5.73 -13.95 -5.21
C ALA A 313 -4.33 -13.57 -5.71
N THR A 314 -3.31 -14.30 -5.25
CA THR A 314 -1.93 -14.14 -5.73
C THR A 314 -1.81 -14.44 -7.23
N ALA A 315 -2.42 -15.54 -7.69
CA ALA A 315 -2.45 -15.92 -9.10
C ALA A 315 -3.12 -14.85 -9.97
N HIS A 316 -4.19 -14.23 -9.45
CA HIS A 316 -4.87 -13.13 -10.13
C HIS A 316 -4.00 -11.89 -10.27
N VAL A 317 -3.28 -11.48 -9.22
CA VAL A 317 -2.35 -10.34 -9.28
C VAL A 317 -1.24 -10.61 -10.30
N MET A 318 -0.66 -11.81 -10.30
CA MET A 318 0.34 -12.23 -11.29
C MET A 318 -0.20 -12.20 -12.73
N ALA A 319 -1.44 -12.65 -12.94
CA ALA A 319 -2.09 -12.59 -14.25
C ALA A 319 -2.23 -11.15 -14.77
N ILE A 320 -2.68 -10.22 -13.92
CA ILE A 320 -2.77 -8.79 -14.28
C ILE A 320 -1.40 -8.20 -14.60
N MET A 321 -0.37 -8.57 -13.84
CA MET A 321 1.01 -8.14 -14.13
C MET A 321 1.49 -8.64 -15.51
N LEU A 322 1.14 -9.87 -15.90
CA LEU A 322 1.46 -10.40 -17.24
C LEU A 322 0.69 -9.70 -18.36
N GLU A 323 -0.61 -9.44 -18.17
CA GLU A 323 -1.41 -8.66 -19.14
C GLU A 323 -0.77 -7.30 -19.40
N ASP A 324 -0.25 -6.65 -18.37
CA ASP A 324 0.36 -5.33 -18.49
C ASP A 324 1.75 -5.37 -19.16
N LEU A 325 2.64 -6.26 -18.71
CA LEU A 325 3.95 -6.44 -19.35
C LEU A 325 3.81 -6.86 -20.82
N GLY A 326 2.71 -7.54 -21.18
CA GLY A 326 2.34 -7.86 -22.55
C GLY A 326 1.63 -6.74 -23.32
N GLY A 327 1.25 -5.64 -22.66
CA GLY A 327 0.63 -4.47 -23.27
C GLY A 327 -0.85 -4.66 -23.65
N VAL A 328 -1.53 -5.64 -23.06
CA VAL A 328 -2.92 -6.02 -23.39
C VAL A 328 -3.92 -5.73 -22.26
N ARG A 329 -3.45 -5.20 -21.13
CA ARG A 329 -4.27 -4.97 -19.91
C ARG A 329 -5.55 -4.16 -20.20
N LEU A 330 -5.44 -3.04 -20.90
CA LEU A 330 -6.60 -2.17 -21.18
C LEU A 330 -7.63 -2.88 -22.07
N GLU A 331 -7.18 -3.54 -23.14
CA GLU A 331 -8.05 -4.31 -24.03
C GLU A 331 -8.77 -5.45 -23.26
N LYS A 332 -8.03 -6.16 -22.40
CA LYS A 332 -8.58 -7.25 -21.58
C LYS A 332 -9.54 -6.74 -20.50
N ALA A 333 -9.24 -5.61 -19.87
CA ALA A 333 -10.13 -4.96 -18.92
C ALA A 333 -11.46 -4.55 -19.58
N GLU A 334 -11.40 -4.01 -20.80
CA GLU A 334 -12.59 -3.70 -21.59
C GLU A 334 -13.37 -4.97 -21.97
N GLN A 335 -12.70 -6.04 -22.40
CA GLN A 335 -13.34 -7.33 -22.71
C GLN A 335 -14.09 -7.89 -21.49
N ARG A 336 -13.48 -7.80 -20.29
CA ARG A 336 -14.11 -8.17 -19.02
C ARG A 336 -15.33 -7.31 -18.72
N ALA A 337 -15.23 -5.99 -18.88
CA ALA A 337 -16.33 -5.06 -18.66
C ALA A 337 -17.51 -5.29 -19.62
N ARG A 338 -17.24 -5.58 -20.90
CA ARG A 338 -18.26 -5.88 -21.91
C ARG A 338 -18.97 -7.20 -21.60
N SER A 339 -18.23 -8.25 -21.25
CA SER A 339 -18.79 -9.57 -20.92
C SER A 339 -19.72 -9.53 -19.70
N ALA A 340 -19.36 -8.75 -18.68
CA ALA A 340 -20.22 -8.52 -17.51
C ALA A 340 -21.53 -7.80 -17.86
N ARG A 341 -21.47 -6.80 -18.75
CA ARG A 341 -22.66 -6.06 -19.22
C ARG A 341 -23.62 -6.92 -20.03
N THR A 342 -23.11 -7.85 -20.85
CA THR A 342 -23.93 -8.74 -21.68
C THR A 342 -24.70 -9.75 -20.82
N ARG A 343 -24.07 -10.34 -19.80
CA ARG A 343 -24.76 -11.26 -18.85
C ARG A 343 -25.89 -10.59 -18.08
N ASN A 344 -25.71 -9.35 -17.65
CA ASN A 344 -26.76 -8.59 -16.96
C ASN A 344 -27.95 -8.21 -17.87
N ARG A 345 -27.78 -8.28 -19.20
CA ARG A 345 -28.84 -7.98 -20.17
C ARG A 345 -29.56 -9.21 -20.69
N SER A 346 -28.91 -10.36 -20.78
CA SER A 346 -29.53 -11.56 -21.35
C SER A 346 -30.40 -12.33 -20.36
N GLY A 347 -30.17 -12.22 -19.04
CA GLY A 347 -30.97 -12.94 -18.03
C GLY A 347 -30.96 -14.47 -18.19
N GLU A 348 -30.10 -14.99 -19.06
CA GLU A 348 -30.02 -16.40 -19.42
C GLU A 348 -29.09 -17.08 -18.43
N VAL A 349 -29.70 -17.60 -17.36
CA VAL A 349 -29.06 -18.48 -16.40
C VAL A 349 -28.97 -19.86 -17.04
N ASP A 350 -27.88 -20.13 -17.74
CA ASP A 350 -27.51 -21.51 -18.01
C ASP A 350 -27.30 -22.23 -16.68
N GLY A 351 -28.05 -23.32 -16.47
CA GLY A 351 -28.19 -24.07 -15.21
C GLY A 351 -26.93 -24.75 -14.67
N HIS A 352 -25.73 -24.41 -15.17
CA HIS A 352 -24.45 -24.76 -14.59
C HIS A 352 -23.72 -23.58 -13.92
N ALA A 353 -24.23 -22.35 -14.06
CA ALA A 353 -23.67 -21.13 -13.47
C ALA A 353 -24.51 -20.55 -12.31
N ALA A 354 -25.64 -21.17 -11.97
CA ALA A 354 -26.59 -20.68 -10.97
C ALA A 354 -26.08 -20.73 -9.51
N ASP A 355 -24.98 -21.45 -9.24
CA ASP A 355 -24.38 -21.55 -7.90
C ASP A 355 -23.39 -20.41 -7.57
N LEU A 356 -23.17 -19.49 -8.52
CA LEU A 356 -22.26 -18.35 -8.35
C LEU A 356 -22.99 -17.07 -7.92
N ASP A 357 -24.31 -16.98 -8.06
CA ASP A 357 -25.00 -15.69 -8.13
C ASP A 357 -25.31 -15.00 -6.78
N GLU A 358 -25.05 -15.66 -5.65
CA GLU A 358 -25.04 -15.02 -4.33
C GLU A 358 -23.62 -14.72 -3.82
N LYS A 359 -22.59 -15.37 -4.39
CA LYS A 359 -21.16 -15.19 -4.08
C LYS A 359 -20.44 -14.22 -5.02
N THR A 360 -21.03 -13.87 -6.16
CA THR A 360 -20.44 -12.98 -7.19
C THR A 360 -20.32 -11.51 -6.80
N LYS A 361 -20.79 -11.12 -5.61
CA LYS A 361 -20.64 -9.75 -5.08
C LYS A 361 -19.43 -9.56 -4.17
N THR A 362 -18.72 -10.64 -3.81
CA THR A 362 -17.50 -10.54 -3.01
C THR A 362 -16.30 -10.27 -3.93
N TRP A 363 -15.29 -9.59 -3.40
CA TRP A 363 -13.99 -9.39 -4.06
C TRP A 363 -13.36 -10.71 -4.56
N GLU A 364 -13.71 -11.85 -3.96
CA GLU A 364 -13.30 -13.19 -4.40
C GLU A 364 -13.76 -13.52 -5.83
N ALA A 365 -14.88 -12.96 -6.29
CA ALA A 365 -15.31 -13.08 -7.70
C ALA A 365 -14.53 -12.14 -8.63
N GLY A 366 -14.01 -11.02 -8.12
CA GLY A 366 -13.13 -10.09 -8.83
C GLY A 366 -11.67 -10.53 -8.90
N LEU A 367 -11.24 -11.37 -7.94
CA LEU A 367 -9.92 -12.03 -7.86
C LEU A 367 -9.98 -13.53 -8.14
N ALA A 368 -10.94 -14.00 -8.94
CA ALA A 368 -10.96 -15.39 -9.36
C ALA A 368 -9.60 -15.75 -10.01
N PRO A 369 -9.01 -16.92 -9.69
CA PRO A 369 -7.76 -17.32 -10.29
C PRO A 369 -7.95 -17.41 -11.82
N PRO A 370 -6.91 -17.14 -12.62
CA PRO A 370 -6.99 -17.36 -14.05
C PRO A 370 -7.38 -18.82 -14.30
N THR A 371 -8.37 -19.04 -15.18
CA THR A 371 -8.73 -20.40 -15.58
C THR A 371 -7.54 -21.05 -16.29
N ALA A 372 -7.44 -22.39 -16.22
CA ALA A 372 -6.39 -23.14 -16.94
C ALA A 372 -6.32 -22.75 -18.42
N THR A 373 -7.47 -22.68 -19.09
CA THR A 373 -7.58 -22.26 -20.49
C THR A 373 -7.07 -20.83 -20.72
N TYR A 374 -7.40 -19.90 -19.82
CA TYR A 374 -6.95 -18.51 -19.93
C TYR A 374 -5.44 -18.36 -19.66
N LEU A 375 -4.90 -19.14 -18.72
CA LEU A 375 -3.46 -19.22 -18.50
C LEU A 375 -2.75 -19.71 -19.77
N LEU A 376 -3.16 -20.87 -20.28
CA LEU A 376 -2.48 -21.58 -21.36
C LEU A 376 -2.58 -20.84 -22.71
N HIS A 377 -3.79 -20.45 -23.11
CA HIS A 377 -4.01 -19.82 -24.43
C HIS A 377 -3.91 -18.30 -24.39
N GLY A 378 -4.12 -17.68 -23.22
CA GLY A 378 -4.13 -16.24 -23.06
C GLY A 378 -2.81 -15.67 -22.53
N LEU A 379 -2.40 -16.05 -21.32
CA LEU A 379 -1.29 -15.40 -20.60
C LEU A 379 0.09 -15.93 -21.01
N LEU A 380 0.25 -17.25 -21.19
CA LEU A 380 1.55 -17.84 -21.53
C LEU A 380 1.99 -17.48 -22.95
N THR A 381 1.04 -17.22 -23.84
CA THR A 381 1.29 -16.82 -25.23
C THR A 381 1.66 -15.34 -25.38
N LEU A 382 1.44 -14.51 -24.34
CA LEU A 382 1.79 -13.09 -24.38
C LEU A 382 3.29 -12.90 -24.60
N SER A 383 3.63 -12.11 -25.60
CA SER A 383 4.96 -11.57 -25.76
C SER A 383 5.07 -10.23 -25.04
N PRO A 384 6.27 -9.80 -24.63
CA PRO A 384 6.47 -8.43 -24.14
C PRO A 384 5.86 -7.43 -25.12
N ALA A 385 5.20 -6.42 -24.59
CA ALA A 385 4.63 -5.36 -25.42
C ALA A 385 5.71 -4.84 -26.39
N ASN A 386 5.48 -4.99 -27.70
CA ASN A 386 6.31 -4.37 -28.73
C ASN A 386 5.99 -2.87 -28.77
N GLY A 387 6.38 -2.15 -27.73
CA GLY A 387 6.09 -0.74 -27.61
C GLY A 387 7.06 0.07 -28.47
N SER A 388 6.54 0.73 -29.50
CA SER A 388 7.08 1.99 -30.02
C SER A 388 7.12 3.12 -28.96
N ARG A 389 6.70 2.83 -27.71
CA ARG A 389 6.78 3.67 -26.51
C ARG A 389 7.99 3.35 -25.63
N LEU A 390 8.67 2.23 -25.83
CA LEU A 390 9.98 1.96 -25.25
C LEU A 390 11.05 2.39 -26.26
N ASN A 391 11.43 3.67 -26.23
CA ASN A 391 12.79 4.09 -26.64
C ASN A 391 13.85 3.56 -25.65
N GLY A 392 13.55 2.46 -24.95
CA GLY A 392 14.36 1.85 -23.93
C GLY A 392 15.55 1.12 -24.54
N ASP A 393 16.68 1.26 -23.87
CA ASP A 393 17.91 0.53 -24.16
C ASP A 393 17.64 -0.99 -24.22
N ALA A 394 18.48 -1.75 -24.92
CA ALA A 394 18.34 -3.20 -25.05
C ALA A 394 18.16 -3.90 -23.67
N GLY A 395 18.81 -3.37 -22.63
CA GLY A 395 18.70 -3.85 -21.26
C GLY A 395 17.30 -3.75 -20.64
N GLU A 396 16.50 -2.72 -20.97
CA GLU A 396 15.15 -2.58 -20.41
C GLU A 396 14.19 -3.62 -21.00
N ARG A 397 14.32 -3.90 -22.30
CA ARG A 397 13.54 -4.95 -22.98
C ARG A 397 13.89 -6.34 -22.47
N ASP A 398 15.17 -6.60 -22.20
CA ASP A 398 15.60 -7.85 -21.60
C ASP A 398 15.12 -7.98 -20.15
N GLU A 399 15.06 -6.89 -19.40
CA GLU A 399 14.47 -6.89 -18.05
C GLU A 399 12.97 -7.23 -18.05
N VAL A 400 12.19 -6.62 -18.95
CA VAL A 400 10.76 -6.93 -19.09
C VAL A 400 10.55 -8.39 -19.48
N ARG A 401 11.36 -8.92 -20.41
CA ARG A 401 11.34 -10.36 -20.77
C ARG A 401 11.60 -11.23 -19.55
N ARG A 402 12.66 -10.94 -18.79
CA ARG A 402 13.02 -11.68 -17.57
C ARG A 402 11.89 -11.69 -16.55
N LYS A 403 11.26 -10.53 -16.32
CA LYS A 403 10.08 -10.41 -15.45
C LYS A 403 8.92 -11.27 -15.93
N MET A 404 8.56 -11.18 -17.21
CA MET A 404 7.47 -11.99 -17.76
C MET A 404 7.74 -13.48 -17.65
N GLY A 405 8.95 -13.94 -18.02
CA GLY A 405 9.31 -15.36 -17.92
C GLY A 405 9.22 -15.87 -16.49
N TRP A 406 9.76 -15.11 -15.53
CA TRP A 406 9.69 -15.47 -14.12
C TRP A 406 8.24 -15.53 -13.59
N ILE A 407 7.42 -14.51 -13.88
CA ILE A 407 6.01 -14.47 -13.43
C ILE A 407 5.21 -15.62 -14.06
N LYS A 408 5.43 -15.95 -15.35
CA LYS A 408 4.77 -17.09 -16.00
C LYS A 408 5.06 -18.40 -15.28
N LEU A 409 6.31 -18.66 -14.91
CA LEU A 409 6.68 -19.88 -14.19
C LEU A 409 6.04 -19.95 -12.81
N GLN A 410 6.06 -18.85 -12.05
CA GLN A 410 5.41 -18.79 -10.74
C GLN A 410 3.90 -19.02 -10.86
N LEU A 411 3.28 -18.42 -11.87
CA LEU A 411 1.84 -18.60 -12.11
C LEU A 411 1.48 -20.03 -12.49
N ILE A 412 2.31 -20.72 -13.28
CA ILE A 412 2.12 -22.15 -13.58
C ILE A 412 2.19 -22.98 -12.29
N ALA A 413 3.23 -22.77 -11.46
CA ALA A 413 3.38 -23.50 -10.20
C ALA A 413 2.19 -23.29 -9.25
N LEU A 414 1.71 -22.05 -9.16
CA LEU A 414 0.59 -21.68 -8.30
C LEU A 414 -0.76 -22.20 -8.81
N VAL A 415 -0.96 -22.24 -10.13
CA VAL A 415 -2.19 -22.78 -10.73
C VAL A 415 -2.23 -24.31 -10.67
N ASP A 416 -1.08 -25.00 -10.76
CA ASP A 416 -0.99 -26.44 -10.50
C ASP A 416 -1.37 -26.78 -9.05
N GLU A 417 -0.96 -25.97 -8.08
CA GLU A 417 -1.39 -26.13 -6.68
C GLU A 417 -2.91 -25.96 -6.51
N LEU A 418 -3.50 -24.98 -7.22
CA LEU A 418 -4.93 -24.68 -7.14
C LEU A 418 -5.81 -25.67 -7.92
N PHE A 419 -5.30 -26.17 -9.05
CA PHE A 419 -5.99 -27.06 -9.97
C PHE A 419 -4.98 -28.13 -10.45
N PRO A 420 -4.79 -29.21 -9.69
CA PRO A 420 -3.78 -30.21 -9.98
C PRO A 420 -3.84 -30.66 -11.44
N ILE A 421 -2.71 -30.53 -12.14
CA ILE A 421 -2.56 -30.86 -13.57
C ILE A 421 -3.07 -32.28 -13.87
N ALA A 422 -2.90 -33.20 -12.92
CA ALA A 422 -3.32 -34.59 -13.03
C ALA A 422 -4.85 -34.77 -13.15
N GLU A 423 -5.68 -33.83 -12.71
CA GLU A 423 -7.14 -34.01 -12.60
C GLU A 423 -7.93 -33.19 -13.62
N ASN A 424 -7.30 -32.25 -14.32
CA ASN A 424 -7.97 -31.33 -15.23
C ASN A 424 -7.72 -31.73 -16.70
N GLU A 425 -8.81 -32.01 -17.43
CA GLU A 425 -8.77 -32.48 -18.82
C GLU A 425 -8.05 -31.49 -19.76
N ALA A 426 -8.21 -30.18 -19.56
CA ALA A 426 -7.51 -29.14 -20.33
C ALA A 426 -5.99 -29.14 -20.06
N TRP A 427 -5.57 -29.49 -18.85
CA TRP A 427 -4.15 -29.69 -18.53
C TRP A 427 -3.64 -31.03 -19.08
N ARG A 428 -4.44 -32.10 -19.06
CA ARG A 428 -4.05 -33.38 -19.68
C ARG A 428 -3.91 -33.30 -21.20
N GLU A 429 -4.75 -32.53 -21.88
CA GLU A 429 -4.63 -32.31 -23.33
C GLU A 429 -3.34 -31.58 -23.69
N VAL A 430 -2.87 -30.66 -22.83
CA VAL A 430 -1.64 -29.88 -23.05
C VAL A 430 -0.39 -30.58 -22.52
N PHE A 431 -0.49 -31.35 -21.43
CA PHE A 431 0.62 -32.02 -20.74
C PHE A 431 0.58 -33.55 -20.87
N ALA A 432 -0.11 -34.11 -21.87
CA ALA A 432 0.01 -35.52 -22.26
C ALA A 432 1.46 -35.94 -22.63
N LEU A 433 2.41 -35.00 -22.61
CA LEU A 433 3.84 -35.23 -22.77
C LEU A 433 4.57 -35.25 -21.42
N GLY A 434 4.48 -36.40 -20.75
CA GLY A 434 5.49 -36.92 -19.82
C GLY A 434 5.40 -36.49 -18.35
N GLU A 435 5.43 -37.48 -17.46
CA GLU A 435 5.40 -37.40 -15.98
C GLU A 435 6.53 -36.57 -15.32
N ASP A 436 7.35 -35.86 -16.10
CA ASP A 436 8.64 -35.28 -15.69
C ASP A 436 8.73 -33.77 -15.98
N TRP A 437 7.59 -33.10 -16.21
CA TRP A 437 7.50 -31.68 -16.54
C TRP A 437 7.63 -30.78 -15.31
N SER A 438 6.87 -31.06 -14.25
CA SER A 438 6.91 -30.29 -13.00
C SER A 438 8.30 -30.33 -12.35
N GLU A 439 9.00 -31.45 -12.49
CA GLU A 439 10.36 -31.63 -11.98
C GLU A 439 11.38 -30.86 -12.83
N ARG A 440 11.20 -30.80 -14.17
CA ARG A 440 12.00 -29.94 -15.06
C ARG A 440 11.79 -28.46 -14.83
N VAL A 441 10.55 -27.99 -14.65
CA VAL A 441 10.27 -26.58 -14.32
C VAL A 441 10.88 -26.22 -12.97
N ARG A 442 10.68 -27.07 -11.94
CA ARG A 442 11.26 -26.87 -10.61
C ARG A 442 12.78 -26.83 -10.65
N LYS A 443 13.41 -27.78 -11.35
CA LYS A 443 14.87 -27.81 -11.56
C LYS A 443 15.39 -26.60 -12.33
N THR A 444 14.64 -26.12 -13.32
CA THR A 444 14.98 -24.90 -14.08
C THR A 444 14.87 -23.63 -13.23
N MET A 445 13.90 -23.60 -12.30
CA MET A 445 13.76 -22.53 -11.31
C MET A 445 14.91 -22.56 -10.28
N ASP A 446 15.34 -23.76 -9.87
CA ASP A 446 16.47 -23.96 -8.95
C ASP A 446 17.84 -23.64 -9.59
N GLU A 447 17.99 -23.90 -10.89
CA GLU A 447 19.23 -23.63 -11.66
C GLU A 447 19.37 -22.16 -12.10
N GLY A 448 18.31 -21.36 -12.02
CA GLY A 448 18.33 -19.90 -12.24
C GLY A 448 18.75 -19.44 -13.64
N SER A 449 18.89 -20.34 -14.61
CA SER A 449 19.35 -20.03 -15.96
C SER A 449 18.20 -19.56 -16.86
N TRP A 450 18.27 -18.30 -17.30
CA TRP A 450 17.29 -17.69 -18.21
C TRP A 450 17.07 -18.49 -19.51
N ALA A 451 18.12 -19.11 -20.05
CA ALA A 451 18.00 -19.97 -21.24
C ALA A 451 17.12 -21.21 -20.98
N GLY A 452 17.12 -21.73 -19.76
CA GLY A 452 16.24 -22.82 -19.35
C GLY A 452 14.79 -22.36 -19.18
N ILE A 453 14.58 -21.17 -18.61
CA ILE A 453 13.24 -20.57 -18.44
C ILE A 453 12.60 -20.29 -19.80
N GLU A 454 13.36 -19.69 -20.73
CA GLU A 454 12.91 -19.41 -22.08
C GLU A 454 12.70 -20.69 -22.90
N ALA A 455 13.56 -21.70 -22.74
CA ALA A 455 13.36 -23.01 -23.36
C ALA A 455 12.12 -23.74 -22.81
N ALA A 456 11.83 -23.65 -21.51
CA ALA A 456 10.64 -24.24 -20.90
C ALA A 456 9.36 -23.54 -21.38
N VAL A 457 9.32 -22.21 -21.34
CA VAL A 457 8.18 -21.43 -21.85
C VAL A 457 7.97 -21.66 -23.35
N ASN A 458 9.03 -21.71 -24.14
CA ASN A 458 8.94 -22.01 -25.58
C ASN A 458 8.55 -23.47 -25.84
N ALA A 459 8.97 -24.43 -25.02
CA ALA A 459 8.50 -25.81 -25.13
C ALA A 459 6.99 -25.91 -24.91
N VAL A 460 6.46 -25.25 -23.87
CA VAL A 460 5.00 -25.15 -23.65
C VAL A 460 4.32 -24.48 -24.85
N ARG A 461 4.88 -23.39 -25.36
CA ARG A 461 4.32 -22.65 -26.50
C ARG A 461 4.30 -23.47 -27.78
N ASP A 462 5.39 -24.19 -28.07
CA ASP A 462 5.55 -25.00 -29.28
C ASP A 462 4.71 -26.28 -29.22
N GLU A 463 4.48 -26.84 -28.03
CA GLU A 463 3.53 -27.95 -27.83
C GLU A 463 2.07 -27.48 -27.97
N LEU A 464 1.71 -26.33 -27.37
CA LEU A 464 0.39 -25.70 -27.56
C LEU A 464 0.09 -25.37 -29.02
N GLY A 465 1.11 -24.95 -29.79
CA GLY A 465 0.96 -24.64 -31.22
C GLY A 465 0.85 -25.87 -32.14
N ARG A 466 1.14 -27.08 -31.64
CA ARG A 466 0.98 -28.35 -32.39
C ARG A 466 -0.36 -29.04 -32.11
N GLY A 467 -1.08 -28.60 -31.08
CA GLY A 467 -2.38 -29.16 -30.65
C GLY A 467 -3.63 -28.46 -31.18
N THR A 468 -3.49 -27.36 -31.94
CA THR A 468 -4.57 -26.75 -32.75
C THR A 468 -4.35 -27.02 -34.22
#